data_AF-A0ABC9YWL8-F1
#
_entry.id   AF-A0ABC9YWL8-F1
#
_cell.length_a   1.000
_cell.length_b   1.000
_cell.length_c   1.000
_cell.angle_alpha   90.00
_cell.angle_beta   90.00
_cell.angle_gamma   90.00
#
_symmetry.space_group_name_H-M   'P 1'
#
loop_
_entity.id
_entity.type
_entity.pdbx_description
1 polymer ?
#
loop_
_entity_poly.entity_id
_entity_poly.type
_entity_poly.pdbx_seq_one_letter_code
_entity_poly.pdbx_strand_id
1 'polypeptide(L)'
;MSRHTTFRYCLDPTVEQQQALARHADAARFAFNKSLDFVKTALTQRETDPDQQVPWTGFSLIDAFNTWKETEAAGRVIAVDPAGVAEIEVTGLAWRDEVCQQAFEEAAVDCGRALTAFSDSRTGNRKGKKVGFPRFTKKNSTTPAFRLRNRTSKAGRAAIRVGDNGIPRSVTLPRNRDDPGTGGHSSSAAHARQRARQNPVRHSVVPSGSLAAQCDRRGHRPSPGFAAPTACGRR
;
A
#
# COMPACT_ATOMS: atom_id res chain seq x y z
N MET A 1 6.66 6.53 -31.36
CA MET A 1 5.89 5.89 -30.25
C MET A 1 6.86 5.24 -29.28
N SER A 2 6.90 5.68 -28.01
CA SER A 2 7.71 5.02 -26.98
C SER A 2 7.10 3.66 -26.65
N ARG A 3 7.86 2.57 -26.84
CA ARG A 3 7.44 1.23 -26.40
C ARG A 3 7.66 1.12 -24.90
N HIS A 4 6.57 1.03 -24.13
CA HIS A 4 6.65 0.72 -22.71
C HIS A 4 6.89 -0.78 -22.54
N THR A 5 7.99 -1.15 -21.89
CA THR A 5 8.28 -2.55 -21.52
C THR A 5 8.00 -2.74 -20.05
N THR A 6 7.26 -3.79 -19.72
CA THR A 6 6.98 -4.18 -18.33
C THR A 6 7.79 -5.41 -17.98
N PHE A 7 8.44 -5.39 -16.82
CA PHE A 7 9.22 -6.50 -16.29
C PHE A 7 8.61 -6.98 -14.98
N ARG A 8 8.64 -8.29 -14.75
CA ARG A 8 8.27 -8.91 -13.48
C ARG A 8 9.48 -9.66 -12.93
N TYR A 9 9.77 -9.45 -11.65
CA TYR A 9 10.88 -10.09 -10.95
C TYR A 9 10.35 -10.82 -9.72
N CYS A 10 10.88 -12.01 -9.46
CA CYS A 10 10.75 -12.66 -8.16
C CYS A 10 11.84 -12.10 -7.26
N LEU A 11 11.45 -11.52 -6.12
CA LEU A 11 12.38 -11.06 -5.09
C LEU A 11 12.65 -12.21 -4.13
N ASP A 12 13.85 -12.24 -3.55
CA ASP A 12 14.21 -13.16 -2.47
C ASP A 12 14.60 -12.35 -1.22
N PRO A 13 13.60 -11.75 -0.54
CA PRO A 13 13.84 -10.83 0.57
C PRO A 13 14.20 -11.54 1.88
N THR A 14 15.05 -10.92 2.69
CA THR A 14 15.27 -11.33 4.10
C THR A 14 13.99 -11.19 4.93
N VAL A 15 13.96 -11.74 6.14
CA VAL A 15 12.78 -11.65 7.03
C VAL A 15 12.39 -10.19 7.30
N GLU A 16 13.38 -9.33 7.57
CA GLU A 16 13.18 -7.91 7.84
C GLU A 16 12.65 -7.18 6.59
N GLN A 17 13.17 -7.53 5.42
CA GLN A 17 12.70 -6.99 4.14
C GLN A 17 11.27 -7.45 3.83
N GLN A 18 10.93 -8.71 4.13
CA GLN A 18 9.56 -9.21 3.99
C GLN A 18 8.59 -8.43 4.87
N GLN A 19 8.96 -8.18 6.13
CA GLN A 19 8.17 -7.37 7.05
C GLN A 19 8.02 -5.93 6.54
N ALA A 20 9.09 -5.31 6.02
CA ALA A 20 9.02 -3.99 5.43
C ALA A 20 8.08 -3.94 4.21
N LEU A 21 8.17 -4.90 3.29
CA LEU A 21 7.27 -5.01 2.13
C LEU A 21 5.82 -5.25 2.57
N ALA A 22 5.60 -6.08 3.59
CA ALA A 22 4.29 -6.35 4.15
C ALA A 22 3.67 -5.09 4.78
N ARG A 23 4.45 -4.30 5.54
CA ARG A 23 4.00 -3.00 6.08
C ARG A 23 3.54 -2.06 4.98
N HIS A 24 4.28 -1.97 3.87
CA HIS A 24 3.89 -1.13 2.72
C HIS A 24 2.61 -1.63 2.04
N ALA A 25 2.46 -2.94 1.85
CA ALA A 25 1.25 -3.51 1.28
C ALA A 25 0.02 -3.32 2.19
N ASP A 26 0.19 -3.48 3.50
CA ASP A 26 -0.87 -3.25 4.48
C ASP A 26 -1.27 -1.77 4.55
N ALA A 27 -0.29 -0.86 4.48
CA ALA A 27 -0.50 0.57 4.39
C ALA A 27 -1.27 0.98 3.12
N ALA A 28 -0.91 0.43 1.96
CA ALA A 28 -1.61 0.66 0.71
C ALA A 28 -3.06 0.15 0.78
N ARG A 29 -3.28 -1.05 1.34
CA ARG A 29 -4.64 -1.58 1.57
C ARG A 29 -5.44 -0.66 2.50
N PHE A 30 -4.82 -0.18 3.58
CA PHE A 30 -5.44 0.74 4.52
C PHE A 30 -5.86 2.04 3.84
N ALA A 31 -4.97 2.69 3.11
CA ALA A 31 -5.27 3.94 2.39
C ALA A 31 -6.34 3.75 1.31
N PHE A 32 -6.33 2.65 0.56
CA PHE A 32 -7.40 2.35 -0.40
C PHE A 32 -8.76 2.26 0.30
N ASN A 33 -8.83 1.52 1.41
CA ASN A 33 -10.06 1.36 2.17
C ASN A 33 -10.52 2.69 2.78
N LYS A 34 -9.60 3.47 3.36
CA LYS A 34 -9.93 4.77 3.94
C LYS A 34 -10.37 5.79 2.88
N SER A 35 -9.76 5.76 1.71
CA SER A 35 -10.20 6.56 0.55
C SER A 35 -11.64 6.20 0.14
N LEU A 36 -11.96 4.91 0.10
CA LEU A 36 -13.30 4.44 -0.21
C LEU A 36 -14.32 4.78 0.89
N ASP A 37 -13.88 4.82 2.14
CA ASP A 37 -14.67 5.27 3.30
C ASP A 37 -15.07 6.73 3.14
N PHE A 38 -14.14 7.65 2.82
CA PHE A 38 -14.47 9.05 2.53
C PHE A 38 -15.53 9.21 1.45
N VAL A 39 -15.41 8.46 0.35
CA VAL A 39 -16.40 8.50 -0.75
C VAL A 39 -17.77 8.06 -0.26
N LYS A 40 -17.84 6.95 0.48
CA LYS A 40 -19.11 6.42 0.99
C LYS A 40 -19.75 7.37 1.98
N THR A 41 -18.98 7.91 2.93
CA THR A 41 -19.47 8.90 3.89
C THR A 41 -20.01 10.14 3.19
N ALA A 42 -19.27 10.68 2.22
CA ALA A 42 -19.71 11.85 1.47
C ALA A 42 -20.96 11.54 0.61
N LEU A 43 -21.09 10.33 0.06
CA LEU A 43 -22.31 9.91 -0.64
C LEU A 43 -23.52 9.82 0.30
N THR A 44 -23.35 9.30 1.51
CA THR A 44 -24.41 9.25 2.53
C THR A 44 -24.81 10.66 2.97
N GLN A 45 -23.84 11.56 3.21
CA GLN A 45 -24.12 12.96 3.53
C GLN A 45 -24.89 13.66 2.40
N ARG A 46 -24.61 13.29 1.15
CA ARG A 46 -25.29 13.83 -0.02
C ARG A 46 -26.77 13.46 -0.13
N GLU A 47 -27.22 12.44 0.59
CA GLU A 47 -28.66 12.09 0.67
C GLU A 47 -29.45 13.19 1.38
N THR A 48 -28.83 13.92 2.31
CA THR A 48 -29.43 15.02 3.07
C THR A 48 -28.97 16.41 2.61
N ASP A 49 -27.77 16.50 2.04
CA ASP A 49 -27.17 17.75 1.53
C ASP A 49 -26.68 17.57 0.09
N PRO A 50 -27.50 17.92 -0.93
CA PRO A 50 -27.16 17.71 -2.34
C PRO A 50 -25.85 18.35 -2.81
N ASP A 51 -25.41 19.41 -2.13
CA ASP A 51 -24.20 20.18 -2.46
C ASP A 51 -22.92 19.60 -1.86
N GLN A 52 -23.05 18.58 -0.99
CA GLN A 52 -21.91 17.85 -0.42
C GLN A 52 -20.99 17.31 -1.52
N GLN A 53 -19.74 17.76 -1.48
CA GLN A 53 -18.70 17.31 -2.41
C GLN A 53 -18.25 15.90 -2.07
N VAL A 54 -18.12 15.05 -3.11
CA VAL A 54 -17.66 13.67 -2.98
C VAL A 54 -16.28 13.55 -3.62
N PRO A 55 -15.22 13.19 -2.87
CA PRO A 55 -13.89 13.04 -3.44
C PRO A 55 -13.89 11.83 -4.39
N TRP A 56 -13.78 12.08 -5.70
CA TRP A 56 -13.91 11.04 -6.72
C TRP A 56 -12.59 10.71 -7.43
N THR A 57 -11.70 11.70 -7.53
CA THR A 57 -10.44 11.58 -8.27
C THR A 57 -9.31 11.13 -7.35
N GLY A 58 -8.25 10.56 -7.93
CA GLY A 58 -7.05 10.21 -7.17
C GLY A 58 -6.45 11.42 -6.44
N PHE A 59 -6.48 12.61 -7.04
CA PHE A 59 -5.98 13.83 -6.42
C PHE A 59 -6.82 14.24 -5.20
N SER A 60 -8.15 14.31 -5.33
CA SER A 60 -9.05 14.64 -4.22
C SER A 60 -8.98 13.61 -3.08
N LEU A 61 -8.72 12.34 -3.40
CA LEU A 61 -8.57 11.29 -2.38
C LEU A 61 -7.22 11.36 -1.67
N ILE A 62 -6.14 11.73 -2.37
CA ILE A 62 -4.85 12.01 -1.76
C ILE A 62 -4.99 13.18 -0.77
N ASP A 63 -5.66 14.25 -1.18
CA ASP A 63 -5.88 15.43 -0.36
C ASP A 63 -6.71 15.09 0.88
N ALA A 64 -7.86 14.43 0.72
CA ALA A 64 -8.69 13.96 1.82
C ALA A 64 -7.93 13.06 2.80
N PHE A 65 -7.11 12.13 2.30
CA PHE A 65 -6.30 11.25 3.14
C PHE A 65 -5.19 12.01 3.88
N ASN A 66 -4.52 12.95 3.22
CA ASN A 66 -3.48 13.76 3.85
C ASN A 66 -4.02 14.69 4.93
N THR A 67 -5.20 15.28 4.71
CA THR A 67 -5.88 16.06 5.75
C THR A 67 -6.28 15.16 6.90
N TRP A 68 -6.96 14.04 6.64
CA TRP A 68 -7.43 13.14 7.68
C TRP A 68 -6.32 12.52 8.54
N LYS A 69 -5.19 12.10 7.93
CA LYS A 69 -4.13 11.37 8.66
C LYS A 69 -3.43 12.23 9.72
N GLU A 70 -3.67 13.53 9.77
CA GLU A 70 -3.13 14.45 10.78
C GLU A 70 -4.18 14.78 11.87
N THR A 71 -5.42 14.33 11.71
CA THR A 71 -6.51 14.61 12.64
C THR A 71 -6.56 13.67 13.83
N GLU A 72 -7.23 14.11 14.91
CA GLU A 72 -7.54 13.28 16.08
C GLU A 72 -8.27 11.98 15.73
N ALA A 73 -9.13 12.02 14.70
CA ALA A 73 -9.87 10.85 14.23
C ALA A 73 -8.96 9.76 13.63
N ALA A 74 -7.73 10.11 13.22
CA ALA A 74 -6.73 9.14 12.79
C ALA A 74 -5.93 8.55 13.96
N GLY A 75 -5.77 9.30 15.04
CA GLY A 75 -5.13 8.82 16.27
C GLY A 75 -4.90 9.93 17.29
N ARG A 76 -4.95 9.51 18.55
CA ARG A 76 -4.70 10.31 19.74
C ARG A 76 -4.08 9.45 20.83
N VAL A 77 -3.31 10.07 21.71
CA VAL A 77 -2.77 9.46 22.93
C VAL A 77 -3.35 10.23 24.12
N ILE A 78 -3.71 9.50 25.17
CA ILE A 78 -4.13 10.11 26.44
C ILE A 78 -2.96 9.93 27.40
N ALA A 79 -2.23 11.01 27.67
CA ALA A 79 -1.17 11.02 28.66
C ALA A 79 -1.79 11.37 30.01
N VAL A 80 -1.44 10.62 31.06
CA VAL A 80 -1.86 10.91 32.43
C VAL A 80 -0.62 11.28 33.22
N ASP A 81 -0.61 12.47 33.80
CA ASP A 81 0.50 12.93 34.63
C ASP A 81 0.49 12.28 36.03
N PRO A 82 1.55 12.42 36.85
CA PRO A 82 1.58 11.88 38.21
C PRO A 82 0.52 12.47 39.16
N ALA A 83 -0.10 13.60 38.82
CA ALA A 83 -1.20 14.21 39.56
C ALA A 83 -2.57 13.66 39.15
N GLY A 84 -2.64 12.79 38.14
CA GLY A 84 -3.87 12.17 37.64
C GLY A 84 -4.61 13.00 36.59
N VAL A 85 -4.00 14.06 36.06
CA VAL A 85 -4.59 14.89 34.99
C VAL A 85 -4.35 14.20 33.65
N ALA A 86 -5.44 13.99 32.91
CA ALA A 86 -5.41 13.38 31.58
C ALA A 86 -5.38 14.46 30.49
N GLU A 87 -4.37 14.42 29.63
CA GLU A 87 -4.23 15.29 28.46
C GLU A 87 -4.33 14.48 27.17
N ILE A 88 -5.05 15.02 26.17
CA ILE A 88 -5.18 14.41 24.85
C ILE A 88 -4.14 15.04 23.93
N GLU A 89 -3.23 14.21 23.42
CA GLU A 89 -2.30 14.56 22.37
C GLU A 89 -2.79 13.98 21.03
N VAL A 90 -3.00 14.84 20.03
CA VAL A 90 -3.39 14.43 18.68
C VAL A 90 -2.14 13.96 17.93
N THR A 91 -2.02 12.64 17.71
CA THR A 91 -0.88 12.05 17.00
C THR A 91 -1.15 11.86 15.51
N GLY A 92 -2.43 11.90 15.11
CA GLY A 92 -2.86 11.49 13.80
C GLY A 92 -2.54 10.02 13.55
N LEU A 93 -2.20 9.68 12.31
CA LEU A 93 -1.77 8.34 11.95
C LEU A 93 -0.32 8.14 12.37
N ALA A 94 -0.10 7.71 13.62
CA ALA A 94 1.23 7.67 14.25
C ALA A 94 2.27 6.79 13.52
N TRP A 95 1.85 5.70 12.87
CA TRP A 95 2.74 4.79 12.13
C TRP A 95 3.00 5.22 10.68
N ARG A 96 2.48 6.37 10.23
CA ARG A 96 2.55 6.78 8.82
C ARG A 96 3.99 6.91 8.30
N ASP A 97 4.94 7.23 9.18
CA ASP A 97 6.35 7.44 8.83
C ASP A 97 7.14 6.13 8.77
N GLU A 98 6.54 5.00 9.15
CA GLU A 98 7.10 3.66 8.94
C GLU A 98 7.03 3.19 7.49
N VAL A 99 6.22 3.84 6.66
CA VAL A 99 6.06 3.51 5.24
C VAL A 99 6.23 4.76 4.38
N CYS A 100 6.64 4.57 3.13
CA CYS A 100 6.79 5.71 2.25
C CYS A 100 5.43 6.32 1.91
N GLN A 101 5.33 7.67 1.94
CA GLN A 101 4.10 8.40 1.63
C GLN A 101 3.48 7.98 0.27
N GLN A 102 4.32 7.62 -0.70
CA GLN A 102 3.85 7.17 -2.01
C GLN A 102 2.96 5.93 -1.95
N ALA A 103 3.15 5.02 -0.98
CA ALA A 103 2.30 3.85 -0.85
C ALA A 103 0.84 4.24 -0.56
N PHE A 104 0.63 5.29 0.25
CA PHE A 104 -0.71 5.84 0.50
C PHE A 104 -1.25 6.58 -0.73
N GLU A 105 -0.43 7.43 -1.34
CA GLU A 105 -0.85 8.22 -2.51
C GLU A 105 -1.29 7.35 -3.67
N GLU A 106 -0.51 6.31 -3.99
CA GLU A 106 -0.83 5.42 -5.10
C GLU A 106 -2.06 4.56 -4.81
N ALA A 107 -2.30 4.19 -3.54
CA ALA A 107 -3.52 3.50 -3.14
C ALA A 107 -4.77 4.38 -3.27
N ALA A 108 -4.67 5.67 -2.92
CA ALA A 108 -5.74 6.65 -3.15
C ALA A 108 -5.99 6.85 -4.66
N VAL A 109 -4.92 6.91 -5.48
CA VAL A 109 -5.05 6.96 -6.94
C VAL A 109 -5.71 5.70 -7.50
N ASP A 110 -5.40 4.52 -6.98
CA ASP A 110 -6.03 3.27 -7.40
C ASP A 110 -7.52 3.22 -7.02
N CYS A 111 -7.90 3.78 -5.86
CA CYS A 111 -9.29 3.98 -5.49
C CYS A 111 -10.00 4.92 -6.49
N GLY A 112 -9.40 6.06 -6.80
CA GLY A 112 -9.92 7.00 -7.81
C GLY A 112 -10.09 6.35 -9.19
N ARG A 113 -9.12 5.55 -9.64
CA ARG A 113 -9.23 4.79 -10.91
C ARG A 113 -10.36 3.77 -10.89
N ALA A 114 -10.57 3.10 -9.76
CA ALA A 114 -11.68 2.15 -9.61
C ALA A 114 -13.05 2.86 -9.66
N LEU A 115 -13.16 4.04 -9.02
CA LEU A 115 -14.35 4.90 -9.08
C LEU A 115 -14.62 5.43 -10.48
N THR A 116 -13.59 5.91 -11.19
CA THR A 116 -13.70 6.30 -12.61
C THR A 116 -14.15 5.14 -13.47
N ALA A 117 -13.55 3.95 -13.32
CA ALA A 117 -13.96 2.77 -14.08
C ALA A 117 -15.42 2.37 -13.83
N PHE A 118 -15.90 2.51 -12.59
CA PHE A 118 -17.30 2.32 -12.23
C PHE A 118 -18.21 3.34 -12.95
N SER A 119 -17.88 4.63 -12.88
CA SER A 119 -18.63 5.69 -13.57
C SER A 119 -18.69 5.44 -15.07
N ASP A 120 -17.55 5.19 -15.72
CA ASP A 120 -17.48 4.96 -17.16
C ASP A 120 -18.24 3.69 -17.59
N SER A 121 -18.22 2.66 -16.76
CA SER A 121 -19.03 1.46 -16.97
C SER A 121 -20.53 1.77 -16.89
N ARG A 122 -20.94 2.62 -15.95
CA ARG A 122 -22.35 3.01 -15.77
C ARG A 122 -22.85 3.88 -16.92
N THR A 123 -22.04 4.84 -17.39
CA THR A 123 -22.39 5.77 -18.48
C THR A 123 -22.16 5.21 -19.88
N GLY A 124 -21.49 4.07 -20.01
CA GLY A 124 -21.20 3.45 -21.32
C GLY A 124 -19.91 3.95 -22.00
N ASN A 125 -19.13 4.79 -21.32
CA ASN A 125 -17.83 5.28 -21.81
C ASN A 125 -16.74 4.19 -21.84
N ARG A 126 -16.95 3.09 -21.11
CA ARG A 126 -16.03 1.94 -21.08
C ARG A 126 -16.59 0.75 -21.86
N LYS A 127 -15.77 0.19 -22.75
CA LYS A 127 -16.06 -1.07 -23.45
C LYS A 127 -15.87 -2.28 -22.52
N GLY A 128 -16.70 -3.30 -22.67
CA GLY A 128 -16.59 -4.59 -21.98
C GLY A 128 -17.65 -4.83 -20.90
N LYS A 129 -17.42 -5.83 -20.05
CA LYS A 129 -18.34 -6.20 -18.96
C LYS A 129 -18.52 -5.03 -17.99
N LYS A 130 -19.76 -4.86 -17.49
CA LYS A 130 -20.08 -3.89 -16.44
C LYS A 130 -19.22 -4.16 -15.21
N VAL A 131 -18.64 -3.11 -14.64
CA VAL A 131 -17.92 -3.15 -13.37
C VAL A 131 -18.78 -2.54 -12.27
N GLY A 132 -18.76 -3.16 -11.10
CA GLY A 132 -19.48 -2.68 -9.92
C GLY A 132 -18.70 -1.61 -9.16
N PHE A 133 -19.36 -0.99 -8.18
CA PHE A 133 -18.72 -0.02 -7.28
C PHE A 133 -17.55 -0.67 -6.52
N PRO A 134 -16.42 0.04 -6.31
CA PRO A 134 -15.29 -0.49 -5.57
C PRO A 134 -15.69 -0.98 -4.17
N ARG A 135 -15.05 -2.05 -3.72
CA ARG A 135 -15.32 -2.69 -2.43
C ARG A 135 -14.11 -2.59 -1.51
N PHE A 136 -14.37 -2.62 -0.21
CA PHE A 136 -13.29 -2.71 0.77
C PHE A 136 -12.48 -3.98 0.58
N THR A 137 -11.16 -3.83 0.65
CA THR A 137 -10.19 -4.90 0.48
C THR A 137 -9.92 -5.60 1.80
N LYS A 138 -10.13 -6.91 1.83
CA LYS A 138 -9.88 -7.77 3.00
C LYS A 138 -8.43 -8.26 3.00
N LYS A 139 -7.78 -8.20 4.17
CA LYS A 139 -6.34 -8.53 4.36
C LYS A 139 -5.97 -9.92 3.81
N ASN A 140 -6.79 -10.93 4.08
CA ASN A 140 -6.47 -12.33 3.74
C ASN A 140 -7.11 -12.81 2.43
N SER A 141 -7.81 -11.93 1.70
CA SER A 141 -8.52 -12.29 0.46
C SER A 141 -7.81 -11.82 -0.81
N THR A 142 -6.75 -11.03 -0.67
CA THR A 142 -6.05 -10.40 -1.79
C THR A 142 -4.55 -10.57 -1.64
N THR A 143 -3.84 -10.70 -2.76
CA THR A 143 -2.38 -10.70 -2.75
C THR A 143 -1.90 -9.33 -2.24
N PRO A 144 -1.06 -9.27 -1.20
CA PRO A 144 -0.49 -8.01 -0.72
C PRO A 144 0.29 -7.33 -1.84
N ALA A 145 -0.02 -6.07 -2.10
CA ALA A 145 0.64 -5.28 -3.14
C ALA A 145 0.59 -3.79 -2.80
N PHE A 146 1.57 -3.05 -3.29
CA PHE A 146 1.61 -1.59 -3.28
C PHE A 146 2.31 -1.09 -4.55
N ARG A 147 2.07 0.16 -4.94
CA ARG A 147 2.73 0.79 -6.08
C ARG A 147 3.61 1.93 -5.60
N LEU A 148 4.78 2.05 -6.23
CA LEU A 148 5.69 3.18 -6.07
C LEU A 148 5.96 3.82 -7.44
N ARG A 149 6.14 5.13 -7.45
CA ARG A 149 6.53 5.87 -8.66
C ARG A 149 8.04 5.96 -8.74
N ASN A 150 8.60 5.57 -9.88
CA ASN A 150 10.01 5.81 -10.12
C ASN A 150 10.23 7.26 -10.59
N ARG A 151 10.51 8.16 -9.65
CA ARG A 151 10.90 9.54 -9.96
C ARG A 151 12.41 9.63 -10.09
N THR A 152 12.89 10.43 -11.04
CA THR A 152 14.31 10.79 -11.15
C THR A 152 14.54 12.09 -10.42
N SER A 153 15.56 12.15 -9.56
CA SER A 153 15.95 13.38 -8.88
C SER A 153 16.52 14.40 -9.87
N LYS A 154 16.62 15.67 -9.46
CA LYS A 154 17.32 16.71 -10.24
C LYS A 154 18.77 16.32 -10.56
N ALA A 155 19.40 15.53 -9.70
CA ALA A 155 20.73 14.97 -9.90
C ALA A 155 20.76 13.71 -10.80
N GLY A 156 19.67 13.38 -11.50
CA GLY A 156 19.59 12.26 -12.42
C GLY A 156 19.46 10.88 -11.76
N ARG A 157 19.35 10.79 -10.43
CA ARG A 157 19.25 9.52 -9.71
C ARG A 157 17.79 9.05 -9.61
N ALA A 158 17.50 7.87 -10.14
CA ALA A 158 16.20 7.23 -10.00
C ALA A 158 15.92 6.81 -8.55
N ALA A 159 14.67 6.96 -8.08
CA ALA A 159 14.24 6.54 -6.75
C ALA A 159 14.25 5.00 -6.61
N ILE A 160 13.79 4.30 -7.66
CA ILE A 160 13.86 2.84 -7.76
C ILE A 160 15.02 2.50 -8.67
N ARG A 161 15.96 1.71 -8.16
CA ARG A 161 17.21 1.36 -8.86
C ARG A 161 17.34 -0.14 -8.97
N VAL A 162 17.79 -0.62 -10.12
CA VAL A 162 18.02 -2.05 -10.38
C VAL A 162 19.51 -2.26 -10.59
N GLY A 163 20.11 -3.19 -9.87
CA GLY A 163 21.54 -3.49 -10.00
C GLY A 163 22.49 -2.45 -9.39
N ASP A 164 22.02 -1.64 -8.43
CA ASP A 164 22.81 -0.54 -7.85
C ASP A 164 23.93 -1.04 -6.92
N ASN A 165 24.91 -0.18 -6.63
CA ASN A 165 26.07 -0.43 -5.77
C ASN A 165 26.90 -1.67 -6.16
N GLY A 166 26.95 -1.99 -7.47
CA GLY A 166 27.66 -3.17 -7.97
C GLY A 166 27.00 -4.51 -7.58
N ILE A 167 25.76 -4.50 -7.09
CA ILE A 167 25.02 -5.71 -6.72
C ILE A 167 24.09 -6.09 -7.88
N PRO A 168 24.52 -6.97 -8.81
CA PRO A 168 23.68 -7.36 -9.93
C PRO A 168 22.39 -8.02 -9.43
N ARG A 169 21.27 -7.74 -10.10
CA ARG A 169 19.94 -8.32 -9.80
C ARG A 169 19.35 -7.92 -8.45
N SER A 170 19.78 -6.80 -7.91
CA SER A 170 19.14 -6.14 -6.76
C SER A 170 18.07 -5.14 -7.22
N VAL A 171 17.11 -4.83 -6.35
CA VAL A 171 16.21 -3.69 -6.49
C VAL A 171 16.31 -2.85 -5.22
N THR A 172 16.63 -1.57 -5.36
CA THR A 172 16.63 -0.60 -4.26
C THR A 172 15.38 0.25 -4.35
N LEU A 173 14.62 0.29 -3.27
CA LEU A 173 13.41 1.10 -3.14
C LEU A 173 13.73 2.45 -2.46
N PRO A 174 12.91 3.49 -2.67
CA PRO A 174 13.06 4.75 -1.94
C PRO A 174 12.92 4.55 -0.44
N ARG A 175 13.73 5.27 0.34
CA ARG A 175 13.57 5.38 1.80
C ARG A 175 12.41 6.31 2.14
N ASN A 176 11.90 6.19 3.36
CA ASN A 176 10.90 7.10 3.90
C ASN A 176 11.49 8.51 4.03
N ARG A 177 10.63 9.52 3.89
CA ARG A 177 11.03 10.92 3.70
C ARG A 177 11.55 11.58 4.98
N ASP A 178 11.23 11.00 6.13
CA ASP A 178 11.35 11.63 7.45
C ASP A 178 12.39 10.95 8.35
N ASP A 179 13.40 10.30 7.77
CA ASP A 179 14.56 9.77 8.51
C ASP A 179 15.52 10.95 8.85
N PRO A 180 15.45 11.54 10.06
CA PRO A 180 16.16 12.76 10.39
C PRO A 180 17.57 12.37 10.84
N GLY A 181 18.49 12.27 9.87
CA GLY A 181 19.91 12.14 10.16
C GLY A 181 20.57 11.01 9.41
N THR A 182 21.31 11.34 8.36
CA THR A 182 22.76 11.09 8.26
C THR A 182 23.20 11.61 6.90
N GLY A 183 23.89 12.75 6.91
CA GLY A 183 24.76 13.12 5.81
C GLY A 183 25.76 11.99 5.57
N GLY A 184 25.94 11.60 4.32
CA GLY A 184 27.17 10.94 3.90
C GLY A 184 27.53 9.60 4.52
N HIS A 185 26.62 8.78 5.06
CA HIS A 185 26.92 7.36 5.28
C HIS A 185 25.75 6.45 4.90
N SER A 186 26.08 5.51 4.02
CA SER A 186 25.27 4.38 3.59
C SER A 186 24.89 3.48 4.77
N SER A 187 23.66 3.62 5.26
CA SER A 187 22.96 2.63 6.08
C SER A 187 21.47 2.87 5.87
N SER A 188 20.58 1.96 5.47
CA SER A 188 20.65 0.52 5.27
C SER A 188 20.83 0.18 3.78
N ALA A 189 22.06 -0.18 3.43
CA ALA A 189 22.26 -1.18 2.40
C ALA A 189 22.26 -2.52 3.14
N ALA A 190 21.10 -3.15 3.27
CA ALA A 190 21.04 -4.58 3.56
C ALA A 190 21.74 -5.31 2.40
N HIS A 191 23.06 -5.48 2.52
CA HIS A 191 23.89 -6.26 1.62
C HIS A 191 23.55 -7.73 1.87
N ALA A 192 22.72 -8.32 1.01
CA ALA A 192 22.52 -9.75 0.97
C ALA A 192 22.33 -10.21 -0.48
N ARG A 193 23.07 -11.26 -0.83
CA ARG A 193 23.29 -11.81 -2.17
C ARG A 193 22.01 -12.45 -2.69
N GLN A 194 21.42 -12.01 -3.80
CA GLN A 194 20.43 -12.88 -4.45
C GLN A 194 20.21 -12.72 -5.95
N ARG A 195 19.84 -13.87 -6.54
CA ARG A 195 19.76 -14.13 -7.98
C ARG A 195 18.35 -13.88 -8.49
N ALA A 196 18.08 -12.74 -9.15
CA ALA A 196 16.94 -12.68 -10.06
C ALA A 196 17.13 -13.72 -11.18
N ARG A 197 16.22 -14.69 -11.28
CA ARG A 197 16.09 -15.52 -12.48
C ARG A 197 15.15 -14.78 -13.44
N GLN A 198 15.66 -14.41 -14.62
CA GLN A 198 14.80 -13.96 -15.71
C GLN A 198 14.01 -15.17 -16.20
N ASN A 199 12.68 -15.06 -16.24
CA ASN A 199 11.84 -16.04 -16.90
C ASN A 199 11.24 -15.36 -18.14
N PRO A 200 11.55 -15.82 -19.37
CA PRO A 200 11.00 -15.20 -20.56
C PRO A 200 9.54 -15.64 -20.72
N VAL A 201 8.58 -14.72 -20.54
CA VAL A 201 7.19 -14.99 -20.92
C VAL A 201 6.68 -13.88 -21.83
N ARG A 202 6.00 -14.35 -22.87
CA ARG A 202 5.51 -13.67 -24.07
C ARG A 202 4.89 -12.30 -23.82
N HIS A 203 5.23 -11.39 -24.72
CA HIS A 203 4.68 -10.04 -24.82
C HIS A 203 3.14 -10.06 -24.83
N SER A 204 2.53 -9.44 -23.82
CA SER A 204 1.17 -8.96 -23.89
C SER A 204 1.15 -7.46 -23.59
N VAL A 205 0.48 -6.72 -24.46
CA VAL A 205 0.31 -5.27 -24.34
C VAL A 205 -0.67 -5.01 -23.20
N VAL A 206 -0.16 -4.49 -22.08
CA VAL A 206 -0.97 -3.94 -20.98
C VAL A 206 -0.39 -2.57 -20.62
N PRO A 207 -1.20 -1.50 -20.51
CA PRO A 207 -0.66 -0.17 -20.25
C PRO A 207 -0.23 -0.02 -18.78
N SER A 208 0.97 0.53 -18.64
CA SER A 208 1.54 1.28 -17.52
C SER A 208 1.76 0.57 -16.17
N GLY A 209 3.01 0.13 -15.99
CA GLY A 209 3.89 0.63 -14.93
C GLY A 209 3.48 0.30 -13.49
N SER A 210 3.51 -0.98 -13.14
CA SER A 210 3.43 -1.43 -11.75
C SER A 210 4.50 -2.48 -11.48
N LEU A 211 5.38 -2.21 -10.53
CA LEU A 211 6.23 -3.22 -9.90
C LEU A 211 5.35 -3.97 -8.90
N ALA A 212 4.77 -5.09 -9.33
CA ALA A 212 4.14 -6.04 -8.42
C ALA A 212 5.23 -6.98 -7.90
N ALA A 213 5.65 -6.80 -6.64
CA ALA A 213 6.42 -7.80 -5.92
C ALA A 213 5.47 -8.95 -5.56
N GLN A 214 5.65 -10.10 -6.21
CA GLN A 214 4.80 -11.27 -6.04
C GLN A 214 5.52 -12.27 -5.15
N CYS A 215 5.10 -12.39 -3.89
CA CYS A 215 5.54 -13.51 -3.03
C CYS A 215 4.72 -14.75 -3.39
N ASP A 216 5.36 -15.71 -4.05
CA ASP A 216 4.77 -17.02 -4.36
C ASP A 216 4.82 -17.88 -3.08
N ARG A 217 3.71 -17.95 -2.32
CA ARG A 217 3.57 -18.96 -1.26
C ARG A 217 3.21 -20.29 -1.91
N ARG A 218 4.22 -21.09 -2.26
CA ARG A 218 4.05 -22.53 -2.44
C ARG A 218 4.92 -23.33 -1.48
N GLY A 219 4.23 -23.97 -0.53
CA GLY A 219 4.52 -25.33 -0.10
C GLY A 219 5.50 -25.52 1.06
N HIS A 220 4.98 -25.65 2.28
CA HIS A 220 5.17 -26.88 3.09
C HIS A 220 4.25 -26.85 4.33
N ARG A 221 3.37 -27.85 4.45
CA ARG A 221 2.73 -28.21 5.72
C ARG A 221 3.73 -29.00 6.56
N PRO A 222 3.61 -28.94 7.89
CA PRO A 222 3.32 -30.18 8.60
C PRO A 222 2.19 -30.03 9.64
N SER A 223 1.42 -31.09 9.82
CA SER A 223 0.68 -31.43 11.05
C SER A 223 1.29 -32.74 11.54
N PRO A 224 1.48 -32.96 12.86
CA PRO A 224 0.40 -33.38 13.77
C PRO A 224 0.46 -32.58 15.09
N GLY A 225 -0.61 -32.39 15.87
CA GLY A 225 -1.46 -33.38 16.52
C GLY A 225 -1.33 -33.15 18.03
N PHE A 226 -2.35 -32.57 18.66
CA PHE A 226 -2.51 -32.63 20.11
C PHE A 226 -4.00 -32.74 20.42
N ALA A 227 -4.32 -33.83 21.11
CA ALA A 227 -5.64 -34.21 21.57
C ALA A 227 -6.11 -33.30 22.72
N ALA A 228 -7.37 -32.91 22.69
CA ALA A 228 -8.07 -32.37 23.85
C ALA A 228 -8.65 -33.53 24.68
N PRO A 229 -8.62 -33.46 26.02
CA PRO A 229 -9.21 -34.49 26.87
C PRO A 229 -10.74 -34.33 26.96
N THR A 230 -11.42 -35.46 26.77
CA THR A 230 -12.83 -35.67 27.06
C THR A 230 -13.06 -35.75 28.57
N ALA A 231 -14.07 -35.06 29.10
CA ALA A 231 -14.67 -35.42 30.39
C ALA A 231 -16.20 -35.47 30.27
N CYS A 232 -16.72 -36.65 30.61
CA CYS A 232 -18.10 -37.03 30.89
C CYS A 232 -18.64 -36.17 32.06
N GLY A 233 -19.94 -35.98 32.32
CA GLY A 233 -21.14 -36.61 31.82
C GLY A 233 -22.40 -35.95 32.44
N ARG A 234 -23.55 -36.51 32.09
CA ARG A 234 -24.91 -36.09 32.44
C ARG A 234 -25.19 -36.06 33.96
N ARG A 235 -25.93 -35.05 34.40
CA ARG A 235 -27.34 -35.16 34.87
C ARG A 235 -28.02 -33.81 34.74
#